data_AF-A0A7V3ELG0-F1
#
_entry.id   AF-A0A7V3ELG0-F1
#
_cell.length_a   1.000
_cell.length_b   1.000
_cell.length_c   1.000
_cell.angle_alpha   90.00
_cell.angle_beta   90.00
_cell.angle_gamma   90.00
#
_symmetry.space_group_name_H-M   'P 1'
#
loop_
_entity.id
_entity.type
_entity.pdbx_description
1 polymer ?
#
loop_
_entity_poly.entity_id
_entity_poly.type
_entity_poly.pdbx_seq_one_letter_code
_entity_poly.pdbx_strand_id
1 'polypeptide(L)'
;MPLLLLLPLCAGAAFAEDAALSVTVFYSKDDPRWREAERTIDDSVRPFGARVRLEKVSYDDAEGYRRLSRTEAELDLARFGEITVVLGRFALTSSGERRDVENYIAPAIARLLGGEKLKERRAAEVDAYVREIFGAEKIRAGRVFEELGSVYYRVERDGRLLGWVVDAYRTIRCPVCYDAQMLIAIAAPDLKVLGVRPVRELELYGKPLEAERVNGFLRQFEGLTPGTRRTVDAIVGATKTGSAYEQAILEALQTLRNRPASEVRE
;
A
#
# COMPACT_ATOMS: atom_id res chain seq x y z
N MET A 1 33.75 44.85 36.53
CA MET A 1 32.46 44.94 35.83
C MET A 1 32.46 43.89 34.72
N PRO A 2 31.71 42.78 34.82
CA PRO A 2 31.62 41.84 33.72
C PRO A 2 30.58 42.34 32.70
N LEU A 3 31.00 42.40 31.44
CA LEU A 3 30.21 42.81 30.28
C LEU A 3 29.27 41.65 29.90
N LEU A 4 27.97 41.79 30.18
CA LEU A 4 26.93 40.88 29.68
C LEU A 4 26.78 41.10 28.16
N LEU A 5 27.34 40.18 27.38
CA LEU A 5 27.03 40.04 25.96
C LEU A 5 25.67 39.33 25.84
N LEU A 6 24.61 40.14 25.66
CA LEU A 6 23.32 39.69 25.16
C LEU A 6 23.50 39.25 23.70
N LEU A 7 23.77 37.96 23.51
CA LEU A 7 23.58 37.30 22.23
C LEU A 7 22.08 37.36 21.89
N PRO A 8 21.66 37.91 20.73
CA PRO A 8 20.29 37.75 20.30
C PRO A 8 20.09 36.26 20.03
N LEU A 9 19.29 35.63 20.92
CA LEU A 9 18.75 34.30 20.73
C LEU A 9 18.17 34.21 19.33
N CYS A 10 18.54 33.13 18.64
CA CYS A 10 17.95 32.64 17.42
C CYS A 10 16.44 32.92 17.41
N ALA A 11 16.00 33.89 16.61
CA ALA A 11 14.63 33.93 16.16
C ALA A 11 14.45 32.68 15.32
N GLY A 12 13.84 31.66 15.94
CA GLY A 12 13.61 30.37 15.34
C GLY A 12 12.98 30.55 13.96
N ALA A 13 13.54 29.82 13.01
CA ALA A 13 12.92 29.57 11.72
C ALA A 13 11.52 28.98 11.96
N ALA A 14 10.50 29.83 11.95
CA ALA A 14 9.15 29.43 11.65
C ALA A 14 9.02 29.30 10.13
N PHE A 15 9.75 28.35 9.54
CA PHE A 15 9.48 27.84 8.19
C PHE A 15 8.68 26.56 8.34
N ALA A 16 7.38 26.73 8.57
CA ALA A 16 6.39 25.68 8.44
C ALA A 16 5.12 26.30 7.82
N GLU A 17 5.27 26.86 6.63
CA GLU A 17 4.17 27.02 5.68
C GLU A 17 4.34 25.93 4.62
N ASP A 18 3.29 25.13 4.41
CA ASP A 18 3.21 23.99 3.50
C ASP A 18 4.03 24.18 2.21
N ALA A 19 5.20 23.55 2.14
CA ALA A 19 5.98 23.54 0.91
C ALA A 19 5.16 22.83 -0.18
N ALA A 20 4.78 23.58 -1.21
CA ALA A 20 4.03 23.06 -2.34
C ALA A 20 4.69 21.78 -2.89
N LEU A 21 3.89 20.74 -3.15
CA LEU A 21 4.38 19.48 -3.70
C LEU A 21 5.02 19.73 -5.07
N SER A 22 6.30 19.40 -5.18
CA SER A 22 7.01 19.50 -6.46
C SER A 22 6.72 18.26 -7.31
N VAL A 23 6.27 18.50 -8.55
CA VAL A 23 5.97 17.48 -9.56
C VAL A 23 6.83 17.78 -10.78
N THR A 24 7.75 16.88 -11.10
CA THR A 24 8.63 17.01 -12.28
C THR A 24 8.27 15.94 -13.30
N VAL A 25 8.01 16.33 -14.53
CA VAL A 25 7.66 15.45 -15.65
C VAL A 25 8.82 15.43 -16.63
N PHE A 26 9.47 14.29 -16.75
CA PHE A 26 10.46 14.02 -17.77
C PHE A 26 9.79 13.37 -18.98
N TYR A 27 10.04 13.91 -20.17
CA TYR A 27 9.41 13.47 -21.41
C TYR A 27 10.36 13.57 -22.61
N SER A 28 10.06 12.83 -23.68
CA SER A 28 10.66 13.06 -25.01
C SER A 28 9.73 13.89 -25.88
N LYS A 29 10.30 14.86 -26.60
CA LYS A 29 9.67 15.64 -27.67
C LYS A 29 9.26 14.74 -28.84
N ASP A 30 9.90 13.58 -28.97
CA ASP A 30 9.61 12.60 -30.02
C ASP A 30 8.53 11.59 -29.62
N ASP A 31 8.01 11.63 -28.38
CA ASP A 31 6.85 10.82 -28.00
C ASP A 31 5.61 11.30 -28.78
N PRO A 32 5.06 10.48 -29.70
CA PRO A 32 3.91 10.87 -30.52
C PRO A 32 2.65 11.15 -29.69
N ARG A 33 2.59 10.65 -28.46
CA ARG A 33 1.45 10.83 -27.54
C ARG A 33 1.70 11.93 -26.51
N TRP A 34 2.83 12.64 -26.56
CA TRP A 34 3.18 13.66 -25.57
C TRP A 34 2.08 14.73 -25.42
N ARG A 35 1.53 15.25 -26.53
CA ARG A 35 0.50 16.31 -26.47
C ARG A 35 -0.75 15.90 -25.68
N GLU A 36 -1.15 14.65 -25.79
CA GLU A 36 -2.30 14.13 -25.06
C GLU A 36 -1.94 13.94 -23.59
N ALA A 37 -0.81 13.29 -23.31
CA ALA A 37 -0.32 13.08 -21.95
C ALA A 37 -0.09 14.39 -21.19
N GLU A 38 0.48 15.40 -21.86
CA GLU A 38 0.69 16.73 -21.32
C GLU A 38 -0.63 17.36 -20.86
N ARG A 39 -1.67 17.29 -21.71
CA ARG A 39 -2.99 17.79 -21.35
C ARG A 39 -3.56 17.04 -20.14
N THR A 40 -3.47 15.71 -20.11
CA THR A 40 -3.94 14.90 -18.98
C THR A 40 -3.21 15.24 -17.69
N ILE A 41 -1.89 15.45 -17.75
CA ILE A 41 -1.05 15.86 -16.62
C ILE A 41 -1.48 17.25 -16.12
N ASP A 42 -1.63 18.22 -17.02
CA ASP A 42 -2.06 19.57 -16.67
C ASP A 42 -3.45 19.57 -16.05
N ASP A 43 -4.40 18.84 -16.64
CA ASP A 43 -5.75 18.66 -16.11
C ASP A 43 -5.75 17.97 -14.74
N SER A 44 -4.82 17.03 -14.51
CA SER A 44 -4.68 16.33 -13.23
C SER A 44 -4.11 17.21 -12.12
N VAL A 45 -3.20 18.14 -12.46
CA VAL A 45 -2.57 19.05 -11.49
C VAL A 45 -3.46 20.26 -11.18
N ARG A 46 -4.22 20.75 -12.17
CA ARG A 46 -5.04 21.96 -12.07
C ARG A 46 -5.92 22.05 -10.81
N PRO A 47 -6.60 20.99 -10.34
CA PRO A 47 -7.45 21.05 -9.14
C PRO A 47 -6.70 21.41 -7.85
N PHE A 48 -5.38 21.20 -7.81
CA PHE A 48 -4.56 21.43 -6.61
C PHE A 48 -3.96 22.85 -6.54
N GLY A 49 -4.05 23.63 -7.63
CA GLY A 49 -3.62 25.02 -7.68
C GLY A 49 -2.19 25.25 -7.16
N ALA A 50 -2.02 26.28 -6.32
CA ALA A 50 -0.71 26.67 -5.77
C ALA A 50 -0.05 25.62 -4.85
N ARG A 51 -0.79 24.57 -4.43
CA ARG A 51 -0.26 23.47 -3.61
C ARG A 51 0.64 22.53 -4.39
N VAL A 52 0.66 22.63 -5.73
CA VAL A 52 1.52 21.84 -6.61
C VAL A 52 2.35 22.77 -7.49
N ARG A 53 3.65 22.47 -7.60
CA ARG A 53 4.55 23.10 -8.56
C ARG A 53 4.90 22.08 -9.64
N LEU A 54 4.32 22.28 -10.83
CA LEU A 54 4.58 21.43 -11.99
C LEU A 54 5.75 21.99 -12.81
N GLU A 55 6.71 21.12 -13.10
CA GLU A 55 7.82 21.39 -14.01
C GLU A 55 7.88 20.28 -15.07
N LYS A 56 8.09 20.66 -16.33
CA LYS A 56 8.21 19.73 -17.46
C LYS A 56 9.61 19.87 -18.04
N VAL A 57 10.33 18.77 -18.14
CA VAL A 57 11.74 18.72 -18.57
C VAL A 57 11.86 17.74 -19.73
N SER A 58 12.27 18.21 -20.90
CA SER A 58 12.58 17.32 -22.02
C SER A 58 13.93 16.65 -21.77
N TYR A 59 14.00 15.32 -21.87
CA TYR A 59 15.25 14.57 -21.76
C TYR A 59 15.99 14.41 -23.09
N ASP A 60 15.45 14.95 -24.19
CA ASP A 60 16.19 15.00 -25.48
C ASP A 60 17.28 16.08 -25.45
N ASP A 61 17.16 17.04 -24.53
CA ASP A 61 18.19 18.03 -24.26
C ASP A 61 19.25 17.47 -23.29
N ALA A 62 20.53 17.78 -23.52
CA ALA A 62 21.63 17.25 -22.72
C ALA A 62 21.51 17.57 -21.22
N GLU A 63 20.94 18.72 -20.86
CA GLU A 63 20.69 19.08 -19.46
C GLU A 63 19.55 18.26 -18.86
N GLY A 64 18.44 18.11 -19.57
CA GLY A 64 17.30 17.32 -19.13
C GLY A 64 17.64 15.84 -18.97
N TYR A 65 18.43 15.28 -19.90
CA TYR A 65 18.97 13.92 -19.78
C TYR A 65 19.79 13.75 -18.51
N ARG A 66 20.75 14.64 -18.24
CA ARG A 66 21.58 14.58 -17.02
C ARG A 66 20.74 14.68 -15.76
N ARG A 67 19.70 15.51 -15.77
CA ARG A 67 18.78 15.65 -14.64
C ARG A 67 17.97 14.37 -14.41
N LEU A 68 17.41 13.80 -15.47
CA LEU A 68 16.70 12.52 -15.41
C LEU A 68 17.59 11.42 -14.84
N SER A 69 18.79 11.21 -15.41
CA SER A 69 19.71 10.16 -14.95
C SER A 69 20.12 10.32 -13.48
N ARG A 70 20.29 11.56 -13.01
CA ARG A 70 20.56 11.80 -11.58
C ARG A 70 19.36 11.42 -10.72
N THR A 71 18.16 11.86 -11.10
CA THR A 71 16.94 11.58 -10.37
C THR A 71 16.63 10.07 -10.33
N GLU A 72 16.89 9.35 -11.41
CA GLU A 72 16.77 7.89 -11.46
C GLU A 72 17.71 7.19 -10.48
N ALA A 73 18.96 7.63 -10.42
CA ALA A 73 19.94 7.09 -9.47
C ALA A 73 19.57 7.40 -8.01
N GLU A 74 19.04 8.60 -7.73
CA GLU A 74 18.59 9.00 -6.40
C GLU A 74 17.35 8.22 -5.93
N LEU A 75 16.47 7.83 -6.86
CA LEU A 75 15.22 7.11 -6.58
C LEU A 75 15.30 5.60 -6.80
N ASP A 76 16.46 5.07 -7.17
CA ASP A 76 16.69 3.65 -7.49
C ASP A 76 15.70 3.10 -8.53
N LEU A 77 15.48 3.86 -9.60
CA LEU A 77 14.55 3.48 -10.67
C LEU A 77 15.22 2.52 -11.65
N ALA A 78 14.71 1.29 -11.73
CA ALA A 78 15.30 0.24 -12.57
C ALA A 78 15.11 0.46 -14.08
N ARG A 79 14.05 1.16 -14.50
CA ARG A 79 13.76 1.49 -15.90
C ARG A 79 12.97 2.79 -16.00
N PHE A 80 13.28 3.59 -17.02
CA PHE A 80 12.50 4.76 -17.41
C PHE A 80 11.39 4.38 -18.39
N GLY A 81 10.31 5.15 -18.32
CA GLY A 81 9.27 5.18 -19.31
C GLY A 81 9.51 6.26 -20.36
N GLU A 82 8.72 6.26 -21.43
CA GLU A 82 8.60 7.38 -22.38
C GLU A 82 8.19 8.68 -21.67
N ILE A 83 7.44 8.53 -20.57
CA ILE A 83 7.12 9.60 -19.63
C ILE A 83 7.46 9.13 -18.23
N THR A 84 8.18 9.96 -17.47
CA THR A 84 8.48 9.72 -16.05
C THR A 84 8.04 10.92 -15.23
N VAL A 85 7.15 10.73 -14.27
CA VAL A 85 6.67 11.77 -13.35
C VAL A 85 7.18 11.52 -11.95
N VAL A 86 7.90 12.49 -11.41
CA VAL A 86 8.45 12.46 -10.06
C VAL A 86 7.61 13.37 -9.16
N LEU A 87 7.05 12.80 -8.10
CA LEU A 87 6.27 13.49 -7.07
C LEU A 87 7.00 13.36 -5.72
N GLY A 88 7.75 14.39 -5.34
CA GLY A 88 8.61 14.34 -4.15
C GLY A 88 9.66 13.22 -4.23
N ARG A 89 9.46 12.11 -3.50
CA ARG A 89 10.37 10.94 -3.48
C ARG A 89 9.83 9.72 -4.23
N PHE A 90 8.84 9.91 -5.09
CA PHE A 90 8.11 8.83 -5.77
C PHE A 90 8.10 9.09 -7.26
N ALA A 91 8.14 8.03 -8.06
CA ALA A 91 8.06 8.13 -9.50
C ALA A 91 6.93 7.25 -10.06
N LEU A 92 6.26 7.76 -11.09
CA LEU A 92 5.37 7.04 -11.98
C LEU A 92 6.02 7.01 -13.37
N THR A 93 5.98 5.87 -14.05
CA THR A 93 6.60 5.71 -15.38
C THR A 93 5.59 5.10 -16.35
N SER A 94 5.36 5.74 -17.49
CA SER A 94 4.56 5.18 -18.59
C SER A 94 5.48 4.64 -19.67
N SER A 95 5.25 3.40 -20.14
CA SER A 95 6.02 2.79 -21.24
C SER A 95 5.11 2.05 -22.21
N GLY A 96 5.18 2.43 -23.50
CA GLY A 96 4.34 1.87 -24.56
C GLY A 96 2.86 2.07 -24.25
N GLU A 97 2.09 0.97 -24.26
CA GLU A 97 0.65 1.01 -23.98
C GLU A 97 0.30 1.15 -22.48
N ARG A 98 1.29 1.07 -21.57
CA ARG A 98 1.04 1.29 -20.14
C ARG A 98 1.11 2.79 -19.82
N ARG A 99 -0.07 3.38 -19.60
CA ARG A 99 -0.29 4.82 -19.33
C ARG A 99 -0.53 5.06 -17.84
N ASP A 100 0.41 4.61 -17.01
CA ASP A 100 0.28 4.67 -15.55
C ASP A 100 0.31 6.13 -15.05
N VAL A 101 1.14 6.99 -15.65
CA VAL A 101 1.19 8.41 -15.32
C VAL A 101 -0.19 9.05 -15.41
N GLU A 102 -0.86 8.87 -16.54
CA GLU A 102 -2.15 9.49 -16.84
C GLU A 102 -3.26 9.01 -15.91
N ASN A 103 -3.21 7.75 -15.49
CA ASN A 103 -4.23 7.16 -14.63
C ASN A 103 -3.99 7.43 -13.13
N TYR A 104 -2.74 7.66 -12.72
CA TYR A 104 -2.35 7.63 -11.31
C TYR A 104 -1.77 8.94 -10.78
N ILE A 105 -1.42 9.92 -11.62
CA ILE A 105 -0.86 11.19 -11.17
C ILE A 105 -1.82 11.97 -10.26
N ALA A 106 -3.09 12.15 -10.65
CA ALA A 106 -4.09 12.85 -9.85
C ALA A 106 -4.34 12.21 -8.47
N PRO A 107 -4.64 10.90 -8.36
CA PRO A 107 -4.81 10.26 -7.06
C PRO A 107 -3.52 10.25 -6.23
N ALA A 108 -2.34 10.11 -6.85
CA ALA A 108 -1.07 10.20 -6.12
C ALA A 108 -0.86 11.60 -5.50
N ILE A 109 -1.13 12.68 -6.25
CA ILE A 109 -1.07 14.05 -5.73
C ILE A 109 -2.07 14.23 -4.58
N ALA A 110 -3.32 13.79 -4.77
CA ALA A 110 -4.35 13.87 -3.75
C ALA A 110 -3.92 13.21 -2.44
N ARG A 111 -3.26 12.04 -2.51
CA ARG A 111 -2.75 11.32 -1.33
C ARG A 111 -1.56 12.02 -0.69
N LEU A 112 -0.61 12.53 -1.47
CA LEU A 112 0.57 13.23 -0.95
C LEU A 112 0.20 14.57 -0.28
N LEU A 113 -0.83 15.24 -0.80
CA LEU A 113 -1.35 16.49 -0.25
C LEU A 113 -2.44 16.28 0.82
N GLY A 114 -2.99 15.08 0.92
CA GLY A 114 -4.04 14.72 1.86
C GLY A 114 -3.46 14.31 3.20
N GLY A 115 -4.03 14.81 4.30
CA GLY A 115 -3.71 14.36 5.67
C GLY A 115 -4.37 13.02 6.04
N GLU A 116 -4.77 12.22 5.06
CA GLU A 116 -5.42 10.94 5.33
C GLU A 116 -4.46 10.01 6.06
N LYS A 117 -4.98 9.29 7.05
CA LYS A 117 -4.21 8.29 7.77
C LYS A 117 -4.09 7.01 6.94
N LEU A 118 -3.17 7.06 5.98
CA LEU A 118 -2.84 5.96 5.08
C LEU A 118 -2.17 4.78 5.82
N LYS A 119 -1.58 5.08 6.99
CA LYS A 119 -0.58 4.25 7.70
C LYS A 119 -1.00 3.88 9.11
N GLU A 120 -2.21 3.37 9.27
CA GLU A 120 -2.67 2.88 10.57
C GLU A 120 -3.64 1.71 10.44
N ARG A 121 -3.73 0.93 11.51
CA ARG A 121 -4.75 -0.12 11.66
C ARG A 121 -6.14 0.51 11.75
N ARG A 122 -7.11 -0.05 11.04
CA ARG A 122 -8.54 0.25 11.21
C ARG A 122 -9.19 -0.81 12.08
N ALA A 123 -10.31 -0.43 12.72
CA ALA A 123 -11.18 -1.39 13.38
C ALA A 123 -11.67 -2.41 12.33
N ALA A 124 -11.44 -3.69 12.59
CA ALA A 124 -11.87 -4.76 11.71
C ALA A 124 -13.17 -5.40 12.22
N GLU A 125 -14.11 -5.67 11.32
CA GLU A 125 -15.40 -6.30 11.64
C GLU A 125 -15.25 -7.83 11.75
N VAL A 126 -14.50 -8.29 12.76
CA VAL A 126 -14.17 -9.71 12.97
C VAL A 126 -15.43 -10.56 13.13
N ASP A 127 -16.37 -10.13 13.98
CA ASP A 127 -17.59 -10.90 14.23
C ASP A 127 -18.45 -11.07 12.98
N ALA A 128 -18.56 -10.01 12.16
CA ALA A 128 -19.28 -10.08 10.89
C ALA A 128 -18.60 -11.07 9.93
N TYR A 129 -17.27 -11.05 9.85
CA TYR A 129 -16.52 -11.99 9.02
C TYR A 129 -16.65 -13.44 9.48
N VAL A 130 -16.62 -13.66 10.79
CA VAL A 130 -16.78 -14.99 11.38
C VAL A 130 -18.16 -15.57 11.05
N ARG A 131 -19.23 -14.76 11.15
CA ARG A 131 -20.59 -15.20 10.80
C ARG A 131 -20.70 -15.54 9.31
N GLU A 132 -20.10 -14.73 8.45
CA GLU A 132 -20.07 -14.93 6.99
C GLU A 132 -19.39 -16.25 6.62
N ILE A 133 -18.20 -16.52 7.14
CA ILE A 133 -17.39 -17.67 6.74
C ILE A 133 -17.79 -18.98 7.44
N PHE A 134 -18.11 -18.93 8.74
CA PHE A 134 -18.38 -20.12 9.55
C PHE A 134 -19.88 -20.37 9.79
N GLY A 135 -20.77 -19.46 9.34
CA GLY A 135 -22.20 -19.71 9.16
C GLY A 135 -23.04 -19.90 10.43
N ALA A 136 -22.74 -19.25 11.56
CA ALA A 136 -23.63 -19.30 12.72
C ALA A 136 -23.66 -18.03 13.58
N GLU A 137 -24.82 -17.79 14.20
CA GLU A 137 -25.11 -16.63 15.06
C GLU A 137 -24.43 -16.70 16.44
N LYS A 138 -24.13 -17.92 16.94
CA LYS A 138 -23.51 -18.17 18.26
C LYS A 138 -22.05 -18.59 18.14
N ILE A 139 -21.26 -17.81 17.40
CA ILE A 139 -19.81 -18.02 17.33
C ILE A 139 -19.15 -16.98 18.21
N ARG A 140 -18.27 -17.41 19.12
CA ARG A 140 -17.43 -16.52 19.91
C ARG A 140 -16.07 -16.43 19.23
N ALA A 141 -15.65 -15.21 18.91
CA ALA A 141 -14.28 -14.88 18.55
C ALA A 141 -13.59 -14.33 19.78
N GLY A 142 -12.85 -15.18 20.51
CA GLY A 142 -12.02 -14.73 21.62
C GLY A 142 -10.66 -14.28 21.08
N ARG A 143 -10.25 -13.03 21.33
CA ARG A 143 -8.87 -12.60 21.06
C ARG A 143 -7.95 -13.40 21.96
N VAL A 144 -7.01 -14.15 21.40
CA VAL A 144 -6.14 -15.01 22.21
C VAL A 144 -4.72 -14.48 22.30
N PHE A 145 -4.14 -14.03 21.19
CA PHE A 145 -2.77 -13.49 21.20
C PHE A 145 -2.52 -12.53 20.04
N GLU A 146 -1.39 -11.83 20.13
CA GLU A 146 -0.86 -10.97 19.07
C GLU A 146 0.57 -11.42 18.73
N GLU A 147 0.88 -11.50 17.45
CA GLU A 147 2.20 -11.87 16.96
C GLU A 147 2.45 -11.25 15.57
N LEU A 148 3.64 -10.68 15.36
CA LEU A 148 4.05 -10.04 14.10
C LEU A 148 3.02 -9.01 13.60
N GLY A 149 2.46 -8.19 14.50
CA GLY A 149 1.43 -7.19 14.18
C GLY A 149 0.06 -7.77 13.81
N SER A 150 -0.15 -9.07 13.99
CA SER A 150 -1.39 -9.78 13.67
C SER A 150 -2.10 -10.20 14.94
N VAL A 151 -3.42 -10.01 15.00
CA VAL A 151 -4.25 -10.40 16.15
C VAL A 151 -5.01 -11.66 15.80
N TYR A 152 -4.91 -12.68 16.66
CA TYR A 152 -5.48 -13.99 16.43
C TYR A 152 -6.71 -14.19 17.29
N TYR A 153 -7.81 -14.54 16.64
CA TYR A 153 -9.10 -14.83 17.23
C TYR A 153 -9.38 -16.32 17.10
N ARG A 154 -9.70 -16.96 18.22
CA ARG A 154 -10.10 -18.36 18.25
C ARG A 154 -11.61 -18.46 18.02
N VAL A 155 -12.00 -19.33 17.10
CA VAL A 155 -13.40 -19.48 16.65
C VAL A 155 -13.94 -20.83 17.12
N GLU A 156 -14.89 -20.80 18.04
CA GLU A 156 -15.46 -22.00 18.63
C GLU A 156 -16.99 -22.04 18.54
N ARG A 157 -17.52 -23.27 18.49
CA ARG A 157 -18.95 -23.57 18.62
C ARG A 157 -19.11 -24.74 19.58
N ASP A 158 -19.90 -24.54 20.63
CA ASP A 158 -20.21 -25.56 21.64
C ASP A 158 -18.96 -26.25 22.23
N GLY A 159 -17.89 -25.47 22.47
CA GLY A 159 -16.61 -25.95 22.98
C GLY A 159 -15.73 -26.69 21.95
N ARG A 160 -16.19 -26.83 20.71
CA ARG A 160 -15.41 -27.38 19.60
C ARG A 160 -14.75 -26.24 18.81
N LEU A 161 -13.45 -26.36 18.62
CA LEU A 161 -12.69 -25.48 17.75
C LEU A 161 -13.11 -25.68 16.28
N LEU A 162 -13.55 -24.59 15.65
CA LEU A 162 -13.82 -24.55 14.22
C LEU A 162 -12.60 -24.05 13.43
N GLY A 163 -11.84 -23.15 14.04
CA GLY A 163 -10.66 -22.54 13.41
C GLY A 163 -10.25 -21.24 14.06
N TRP A 164 -9.66 -20.37 13.25
CA TRP A 164 -9.16 -19.05 13.66
C TRP A 164 -9.55 -17.98 12.63
N VAL A 165 -9.68 -16.76 13.12
CA VAL A 165 -9.62 -15.56 12.27
C VAL A 165 -8.40 -14.75 12.67
N VAL A 166 -7.64 -14.27 11.69
CA VAL A 166 -6.45 -13.46 11.91
C VAL A 166 -6.68 -12.07 11.31
N ASP A 167 -6.66 -11.03 12.13
CA ASP A 167 -6.57 -9.64 11.67
C ASP A 167 -5.09 -9.28 11.51
N ALA A 168 -4.59 -9.43 10.28
CA ALA A 168 -3.19 -9.21 9.95
C ALA A 168 -2.98 -7.79 9.43
N TYR A 169 -1.93 -7.13 9.92
CA TYR A 169 -1.54 -5.78 9.53
C TYR A 169 -0.07 -5.73 9.10
N ARG A 170 0.23 -5.17 7.92
CA ARG A 170 1.59 -5.02 7.40
C ARG A 170 1.79 -3.61 6.88
N THR A 171 2.81 -2.93 7.41
CA THR A 171 3.21 -1.62 6.91
C THR A 171 3.86 -1.74 5.54
N ILE A 172 3.36 -0.98 4.58
CA ILE A 172 3.90 -0.89 3.23
C ILE A 172 4.67 0.41 3.10
N ARG A 173 5.94 0.31 2.70
CA ARG A 173 6.83 1.44 2.37
C ARG A 173 6.49 2.07 1.01
N CYS A 174 5.22 2.45 0.84
CA CYS A 174 4.68 3.24 -0.26
C CYS A 174 3.82 4.34 0.39
N PRO A 175 4.14 5.63 0.26
CA PRO A 175 3.43 6.71 0.95
C PRO A 175 2.03 6.97 0.40
N VAL A 176 1.77 6.62 -0.86
CA VAL A 176 0.53 6.87 -1.58
C VAL A 176 -0.36 5.63 -1.62
N CYS A 177 0.12 4.54 -1.04
CA CYS A 177 -0.62 3.29 -0.90
C CYS A 177 -1.05 3.14 0.56
N TYR A 178 -2.16 2.46 0.81
CA TYR A 178 -2.47 2.00 2.16
C TYR A 178 -1.44 0.98 2.68
N ASP A 179 -1.33 0.90 4.00
CA ASP A 179 -0.82 -0.31 4.63
C ASP A 179 -1.80 -1.48 4.41
N ALA A 180 -1.26 -2.69 4.31
CA ALA A 180 -2.10 -3.87 4.10
C ALA A 180 -2.73 -4.29 5.42
N GLN A 181 -4.06 -4.38 5.43
CA GLN A 181 -4.81 -4.98 6.54
C GLN A 181 -5.87 -5.93 5.98
N MET A 182 -5.91 -7.14 6.52
CA MET A 182 -6.82 -8.19 6.05
C MET A 182 -7.25 -9.12 7.19
N LEU A 183 -8.46 -9.67 7.04
CA LEU A 183 -8.96 -10.77 7.83
C LEU A 183 -8.72 -12.09 7.08
N ILE A 184 -8.13 -13.06 7.76
CA ILE A 184 -7.81 -14.38 7.20
C ILE A 184 -8.55 -15.43 8.02
N ALA A 185 -9.41 -16.23 7.38
CA ALA A 185 -10.11 -17.33 8.04
C ALA A 185 -9.38 -18.65 7.79
N ILE A 186 -9.08 -19.40 8.85
CA ILE A 186 -8.27 -20.62 8.80
C ILE A 186 -9.01 -21.72 9.57
N ALA A 187 -9.28 -22.86 8.91
CA ALA A 187 -10.00 -23.99 9.49
C ALA A 187 -9.11 -24.87 10.38
N ALA A 188 -9.72 -25.48 11.39
CA ALA A 188 -9.13 -26.60 12.13
C ALA A 188 -9.62 -27.95 11.57
N PRO A 189 -8.83 -29.04 11.66
CA PRO A 189 -7.48 -29.10 12.24
C PRO A 189 -6.35 -28.91 11.20
N ASP A 190 -6.68 -28.85 9.91
CA ASP A 190 -5.74 -28.88 8.80
C ASP A 190 -5.07 -27.53 8.48
N LEU A 191 -5.47 -26.46 9.18
CA LEU A 191 -5.01 -25.09 8.96
C LEU A 191 -5.25 -24.63 7.52
N LYS A 192 -6.37 -25.05 6.94
CA LYS A 192 -6.77 -24.64 5.59
C LYS A 192 -7.33 -23.22 5.58
N VAL A 193 -6.79 -22.36 4.73
CA VAL A 193 -7.36 -21.02 4.49
C VAL A 193 -8.73 -21.16 3.83
N LEU A 194 -9.76 -20.59 4.47
CA LEU A 194 -11.14 -20.59 3.99
C LEU A 194 -11.47 -19.34 3.18
N GLY A 195 -10.81 -18.22 3.47
CA GLY A 195 -11.06 -16.95 2.81
C GLY A 195 -10.17 -15.84 3.35
N VAL A 196 -10.02 -14.79 2.54
CA VAL A 196 -9.28 -13.58 2.89
C VAL A 196 -10.15 -12.37 2.54
N ARG A 197 -10.36 -11.47 3.49
CA ARG A 197 -11.13 -10.24 3.30
C ARG A 197 -10.30 -9.01 3.63
N PRO A 198 -10.10 -8.08 2.68
CA PRO A 198 -9.42 -6.82 2.96
C PRO A 198 -10.20 -5.99 3.99
N VAL A 199 -9.51 -5.36 4.93
CA VAL A 199 -10.09 -4.35 5.83
C VAL A 199 -10.02 -2.95 5.21
N ARG A 200 -9.10 -2.76 4.26
CA ARG A 200 -8.98 -1.58 3.39
C ARG A 200 -8.96 -2.05 1.94
N GLU A 201 -9.38 -1.18 1.04
CA GLU A 201 -9.29 -1.42 -0.40
C GLU A 201 -7.84 -1.73 -0.80
N LEU A 202 -7.66 -2.67 -1.72
CA LEU A 202 -6.39 -2.83 -2.41
C LEU A 202 -6.34 -1.77 -3.50
N GLU A 203 -5.26 -1.00 -3.53
CA GLU A 203 -5.12 0.13 -4.41
C GLU A 203 -3.84 0.05 -5.23
N LEU A 204 -3.83 0.79 -6.34
CA LEU A 204 -2.64 1.15 -7.10
C LEU A 204 -2.53 2.67 -7.10
N TYR A 205 -1.46 3.20 -6.49
CA TYR A 205 -1.14 4.62 -6.43
C TYR A 205 -2.34 5.51 -6.04
N GLY A 206 -3.04 5.15 -4.96
CA GLY A 206 -4.14 5.92 -4.40
C GLY A 206 -5.50 5.71 -5.08
N LYS A 207 -5.59 4.85 -6.10
CA LYS A 207 -6.84 4.45 -6.76
C LYS A 207 -7.18 2.98 -6.43
N PRO A 208 -8.39 2.68 -5.94
CA PRO A 208 -8.84 1.31 -5.74
C PRO A 208 -8.73 0.45 -6.99
N LEU A 209 -8.32 -0.80 -6.79
CA LEU A 209 -8.33 -1.81 -7.84
C LEU A 209 -9.77 -2.29 -8.10
N GLU A 210 -10.04 -2.65 -9.34
CA GLU A 210 -11.32 -3.24 -9.74
C GLU A 210 -11.60 -4.53 -8.95
N ALA A 211 -12.86 -4.70 -8.52
CA ALA A 211 -13.28 -5.82 -7.67
C ALA A 211 -12.93 -7.19 -8.27
N GLU A 212 -13.04 -7.36 -9.59
CA GLU A 212 -12.66 -8.60 -10.27
C GLU A 212 -11.17 -8.94 -10.09
N ARG A 213 -10.27 -7.95 -10.20
CA ARG A 213 -8.83 -8.16 -9.97
C ARG A 213 -8.55 -8.49 -8.50
N VAL A 214 -9.21 -7.79 -7.57
CA VAL A 214 -9.09 -8.07 -6.13
C VAL A 214 -9.54 -9.50 -5.82
N ASN A 215 -10.74 -9.89 -6.27
CA ASN A 215 -11.30 -11.22 -6.03
C ASN A 215 -10.49 -12.33 -6.73
N GLY A 216 -9.95 -12.05 -7.92
CA GLY A 216 -9.04 -12.95 -8.62
C GLY A 216 -7.75 -13.20 -7.85
N PHE A 217 -7.18 -12.16 -7.22
CA PHE A 217 -6.00 -12.29 -6.36
C PHE A 217 -6.30 -13.06 -5.07
N LEU A 218 -7.35 -12.66 -4.33
CA LEU A 218 -7.64 -13.22 -3.01
C LEU A 218 -8.00 -14.71 -3.06
N ARG A 219 -8.73 -15.16 -4.09
CA ARG A 219 -9.12 -16.57 -4.27
C ARG A 219 -7.93 -17.51 -4.46
N GLN A 220 -6.74 -17.01 -4.81
CA GLN A 220 -5.55 -17.84 -4.95
C GLN A 220 -5.08 -18.41 -3.61
N PHE A 221 -5.43 -17.75 -2.50
CA PHE A 221 -5.07 -18.17 -1.16
C PHE A 221 -6.05 -19.17 -0.54
N GLU A 222 -7.26 -19.28 -1.09
CA GLU A 222 -8.24 -20.27 -0.62
C GLU A 222 -7.71 -21.69 -0.81
N GLY A 223 -7.84 -22.50 0.23
CA GLY A 223 -7.35 -23.87 0.26
C GLY A 223 -5.87 -24.04 0.55
N LEU A 224 -5.10 -22.97 0.74
CA LEU A 224 -3.73 -23.08 1.19
C LEU A 224 -3.66 -23.72 2.58
N THR A 225 -2.70 -24.63 2.76
CA THR A 225 -2.35 -25.24 4.04
C THR A 225 -0.84 -25.09 4.30
N PRO A 226 -0.37 -25.23 5.55
CA PRO A 226 1.05 -25.09 5.86
C PRO A 226 1.93 -26.03 5.02
N GLY A 227 2.99 -25.49 4.42
CA GLY A 227 3.93 -26.24 3.58
C GLY A 227 3.49 -26.42 2.12
N THR A 228 2.29 -25.95 1.74
CA THR A 228 1.88 -25.88 0.34
C THR A 228 2.80 -24.92 -0.42
N ARG A 229 3.47 -25.40 -1.47
CA ARG A 229 4.20 -24.55 -2.41
C ARG A 229 3.29 -24.25 -3.60
N ARG A 230 2.81 -23.00 -3.68
CA ARG A 230 2.03 -22.50 -4.82
C ARG A 230 2.60 -21.17 -5.25
N THR A 231 2.70 -20.96 -6.56
CA THR A 231 2.96 -19.63 -7.10
C THR A 231 1.68 -18.82 -7.01
N VAL A 232 1.73 -17.69 -6.32
CA VAL A 232 0.65 -16.71 -6.28
C VAL A 232 0.96 -15.65 -7.33
N ASP A 233 0.02 -15.41 -8.24
CA ASP A 233 0.15 -14.37 -9.23
C ASP A 233 0.07 -13.00 -8.56
N ALA A 234 1.13 -12.22 -8.70
CA ALA A 234 1.17 -10.85 -8.18
C ALA A 234 0.17 -9.96 -8.92
N ILE A 235 -0.42 -9.01 -8.18
CA ILE A 235 -1.19 -7.94 -8.81
C ILE A 235 -0.21 -7.00 -9.52
N VAL A 236 -0.25 -6.97 -10.85
CA VAL A 236 0.55 -6.04 -11.66
C VAL A 236 0.33 -4.59 -11.19
N GLY A 237 1.43 -3.91 -10.86
CA GLY A 237 1.45 -2.55 -10.32
C GLY A 237 1.33 -2.47 -8.79
N ALA A 238 0.71 -3.45 -8.13
CA ALA A 238 0.52 -3.47 -6.67
C ALA A 238 1.38 -4.55 -5.99
N THR A 239 2.62 -4.76 -6.48
CA THR A 239 3.53 -5.83 -6.01
C THR A 239 3.76 -5.78 -4.50
N LYS A 240 4.02 -4.60 -3.93
CA LYS A 240 4.24 -4.45 -2.47
C LYS A 240 3.00 -4.88 -1.66
N THR A 241 1.81 -4.52 -2.14
CA THR A 241 0.54 -4.93 -1.53
C THR A 241 0.35 -6.43 -1.65
N GLY A 242 0.56 -7.00 -2.84
CA GLY A 242 0.47 -8.44 -3.07
C GLY A 242 1.41 -9.25 -2.18
N SER A 243 2.69 -8.86 -2.12
CA SER A 243 3.68 -9.51 -1.25
C SER A 243 3.34 -9.38 0.23
N ALA A 244 2.80 -8.25 0.68
CA ALA A 244 2.37 -8.09 2.08
C ALA A 244 1.22 -9.03 2.45
N TYR A 245 0.28 -9.27 1.54
CA TYR A 245 -0.82 -10.24 1.73
C TYR A 245 -0.28 -11.67 1.77
N GLU A 246 0.54 -12.05 0.79
CA GLU A 246 1.15 -13.39 0.73
C GLU A 246 1.96 -13.68 2.00
N GLN A 247 2.83 -12.76 2.39
CA GLN A 247 3.65 -12.89 3.60
C GLN A 247 2.77 -13.01 4.85
N ALA A 248 1.75 -12.16 5.01
CA ALA A 248 0.87 -12.20 6.18
C ALA A 248 0.14 -13.55 6.32
N ILE A 249 -0.31 -14.13 5.21
CA ILE A 249 -1.02 -15.42 5.20
C ILE A 249 -0.06 -16.57 5.53
N LEU A 250 1.13 -16.58 4.93
CA LEU A 250 2.14 -17.61 5.21
C LEU A 250 2.63 -17.55 6.65
N GLU A 251 2.84 -16.35 7.19
CA GLU A 251 3.19 -16.14 8.59
C GLU A 251 2.08 -16.62 9.52
N ALA A 252 0.81 -16.30 9.24
CA ALA A 252 -0.33 -16.78 10.03
C ALA A 252 -0.41 -18.30 10.08
N LEU A 253 -0.25 -18.97 8.93
CA LEU A 253 -0.23 -20.43 8.84
C LEU A 253 0.94 -21.03 9.62
N GLN A 254 2.12 -20.43 9.52
CA GLN A 254 3.32 -20.91 10.23
C GLN A 254 3.21 -20.70 11.75
N THR A 255 2.68 -19.56 12.19
CA THR A 255 2.43 -19.26 13.61
C THR A 255 1.44 -20.25 14.21
N LEU A 256 0.31 -20.51 13.55
CA LEU A 256 -0.69 -21.48 14.03
C LEU A 256 -0.16 -22.92 14.00
N ARG A 257 0.66 -23.29 13.01
CA ARG A 257 1.31 -24.61 12.98
C ARG A 257 2.24 -24.82 14.17
N ASN A 258 2.95 -23.78 14.59
CA ASN A 258 3.92 -23.84 15.68
C ASN A 258 3.28 -23.70 17.07
N ARG A 259 2.00 -23.32 17.15
CA ARG A 259 1.24 -23.21 18.41
C ARG A 259 0.10 -24.21 18.42
N PRO A 260 0.27 -25.39 19.06
CA PRO A 260 -0.80 -26.36 19.17
C PRO A 260 -2.03 -25.73 19.82
N ALA A 261 -3.23 -26.12 19.38
CA ALA A 261 -4.50 -25.57 19.87
C ALA A 261 -4.71 -25.72 21.40
N SER A 262 -3.92 -26.57 22.07
CA SER A 262 -3.89 -26.73 23.53
C SER A 262 -3.21 -25.58 24.27
N GLU A 263 -2.29 -24.86 23.64
CA GLU A 263 -1.52 -23.74 24.23
C GLU A 263 -2.20 -22.38 24.02
N VAL A 264 -3.24 -22.34 23.19
CA VAL A 264 -4.06 -21.17 22.89
C VAL A 264 -5.28 -21.19 23.82
N ARG A 265 -5.05 -21.10 25.14
CA ARG A 265 -6.07 -20.87 26.17
C ARG A 265 -5.72 -19.58 26.92
N GLU A 266 -6.74 -18.77 27.20
CA GLU A 266 -6.61 -17.56 28.04
C GLU A 266 -5.95 -17.87 29.40
#